data_AF-Q8XWJ4-F1
#
_entry.id   AF-Q8XWJ4-F1
#
_cell.length_a   1.000
_cell.length_b   1.000
_cell.length_c   1.000
_cell.angle_alpha   90.00
_cell.angle_beta   90.00
_cell.angle_gamma   90.00
#
_symmetry.space_group_name_H-M   'P 1'
#
loop_
_entity.id
_entity.type
_entity.pdbx_description
1 polymer ?
#
loop_
_entity_poly.entity_id
_entity_poly.type
_entity_poly.pdbx_seq_one_letter_code
_entity_poly.pdbx_strand_id
1 'polypeptide(L)' 'MPIREAVYLVQNGFPFEVAFSLEDRYRQAFAIIAGELKGGKFNWQNMEWDGDA' A
#
# COMPACT_ATOMS: atom_id res chain seq x y z
N MET A 1 5.53 -5.81 -8.12
CA MET A 1 6.96 -6.01 -7.74
C MET A 1 7.08 -5.54 -6.29
N PRO A 2 7.36 -6.43 -5.33
CA PRO A 2 7.19 -6.20 -3.89
C PRO A 2 7.90 -4.97 -3.30
N ILE A 3 8.86 -4.42 -4.05
CA ILE A 3 9.63 -3.23 -3.70
C ILE A 3 8.78 -1.95 -3.78
N ARG A 4 7.80 -1.87 -4.71
CA ARG A 4 7.01 -0.65 -4.93
C ARG A 4 6.18 -0.31 -3.70
N GLU A 5 5.50 -1.30 -3.13
CA GLU A 5 4.67 -1.13 -1.93
C GLU A 5 5.54 -0.80 -0.71
N ALA A 6 6.75 -1.38 -0.61
CA ALA A 6 7.66 -1.13 0.52
C ALA A 6 8.13 0.33 0.51
N VAL A 7 8.57 0.80 -0.67
CA VAL A 7 8.99 2.19 -0.87
C VAL A 7 7.81 3.14 -0.64
N TYR A 8 6.62 2.80 -1.13
CA TYR A 8 5.41 3.59 -0.87
C TYR A 8 5.14 3.73 0.63
N LEU A 9 5.22 2.64 1.41
CA LEU A 9 5.03 2.69 2.86
C LEU A 9 6.07 3.58 3.55
N VAL A 10 7.34 3.51 3.14
CA VAL A 10 8.40 4.39 3.68
C VAL A 10 8.12 5.86 3.37
N GLN A 11 7.66 6.18 2.16
CA GLN A 11 7.23 7.54 1.80
C GLN A 11 5.99 8.01 2.58
N ASN A 12 5.24 7.07 3.16
CA ASN A 12 4.10 7.33 4.03
C ASN A 12 4.48 7.33 5.53
N GLY A 13 5.76 7.31 5.88
CA GLY A 13 6.25 7.44 7.25
C GLY A 13 6.40 6.11 8.01
N PHE A 14 6.19 4.97 7.37
CA PHE A 14 6.51 3.68 7.99
C PHE A 14 8.04 3.52 8.10
N PRO A 15 8.56 2.97 9.21
CA PRO A 15 9.98 2.66 9.33
C PRO A 15 10.44 1.71 8.22
N PHE A 16 11.64 1.94 7.68
CA PHE A 16 12.20 1.15 6.59
C PHE A 16 12.21 -0.34 6.90
N GLU A 17 12.69 -0.72 8.08
CA GLU A 17 12.79 -2.11 8.54
C GLU A 17 11.41 -2.80 8.59
N VAL A 18 10.37 -2.07 8.98
CA VAL A 18 9.00 -2.58 9.01
C VAL A 18 8.49 -2.79 7.58
N ALA A 19 8.60 -1.78 6.71
CA ALA A 19 8.10 -1.86 5.34
C ALA A 19 8.75 -3.01 4.52
N PHE A 20 10.03 -3.28 4.76
CA PHE A 20 10.80 -4.32 4.04
C PHE A 20 10.77 -5.70 4.71
N SER A 21 10.37 -5.81 5.98
CA SER A 21 10.24 -7.11 6.67
C SER A 21 8.85 -7.74 6.55
N LEU A 22 7.83 -6.97 6.18
CA LEU A 22 6.47 -7.49 5.99
C LEU A 22 6.39 -8.49 4.84
N GLU A 23 5.61 -9.56 5.01
CA GLU A 23 5.21 -10.43 3.90
C GLU A 23 4.45 -9.62 2.84
N ASP A 24 4.57 -10.02 1.57
CA ASP A 24 4.01 -9.27 0.44
C ASP A 24 2.50 -8.97 0.61
N ARG A 25 1.72 -9.94 1.09
CA ARG A 25 0.28 -9.76 1.36
C ARG A 25 -0.02 -8.64 2.36
N TYR A 26 0.77 -8.56 3.43
CA TYR A 26 0.60 -7.52 4.44
C TYR A 26 1.04 -6.18 3.89
N ARG A 27 2.17 -6.15 3.18
CA ARG A 27 2.68 -4.93 2.56
C ARG A 27 1.66 -4.32 1.60
N GLN A 28 1.00 -5.16 0.81
CA GLN A 28 -0.06 -4.74 -0.11
C GLN A 28 -1.28 -4.19 0.64
N ALA A 29 -1.73 -4.86 1.70
CA ALA A 29 -2.81 -4.39 2.55
C ALA A 29 -2.50 -3.04 3.22
N PHE A 30 -1.29 -2.88 3.77
CA PHE A 30 -0.86 -1.62 4.37
C PHE A 30 -0.76 -0.49 3.34
N ALA A 31 -0.31 -0.80 2.11
CA ALA A 31 -0.26 0.20 1.04
C ALA A 31 -1.66 0.70 0.66
N ILE A 32 -2.65 -0.21 0.62
CA ILE A 32 -4.06 0.14 0.43
C ILE A 32 -4.56 1.03 1.56
N ILE A 33 -4.37 0.63 2.82
CA ILE A 33 -4.82 1.42 3.97
C ILE A 33 -4.18 2.81 3.98
N ALA A 34 -2.87 2.90 3.72
CA ALA A 34 -2.16 4.18 3.66
C ALA A 34 -2.67 5.08 2.51
N GLY A 35 -3.00 4.50 1.36
CA GLY A 35 -3.60 5.24 0.25
C GLY A 35 -5.02 5.73 0.53
N GLU A 36 -5.84 4.94 1.22
CA GLU A 36 -7.18 5.35 1.66
C GLU A 36 -7.13 6.48 2.69
N LEU A 37 -6.18 6.44 3.63
CA LEU A 37 -5.94 7.54 4.58
C LEU A 37 -5.50 8.84 3.89
N LYS A 38 -4.90 8.75 2.69
CA LYS A 38 -4.56 9.90 1.84
C LYS A 38 -5.71 10.38 0.96
N GLY A 39 -6.91 9.81 1.11
CA GLY A 39 -8.11 10.20 0.38
C GLY A 39 -8.35 9.41 -0.91
N GLY A 40 -7.55 8.38 -1.20
CA GLY A 40 -7.86 7.40 -2.23
C GLY A 40 -9.05 6.52 -1.84
N LYS A 41 -9.61 5.79 -2.81
CA LYS A 41 -10.63 4.77 -2.56
C LYS A 41 -10.24 3.48 -3.26
N PHE A 42 -10.15 2.39 -2.50
CA PHE A 42 -9.86 1.08 -3.06
C PHE A 42 -11.13 0.24 -3.17
N ASN A 43 -11.39 -0.26 -4.38
CA ASN A 43 -12.50 -1.16 -4.64
C ASN A 43 -12.07 -2.59 -4.32
N TRP A 44 -12.49 -3.08 -3.16
CA TRP A 44 -12.20 -4.44 -2.69
C TRP A 44 -12.88 -5.56 -3.46
N GLN A 45 -13.96 -5.27 -4.21
CA GLN A 45 -14.62 -6.27 -5.06
C GLN A 45 -13.83 -6.51 -6.34
N ASN A 46 -13.30 -5.44 -6.93
CA ASN A 46 -12.56 -5.50 -8.19
C ASN A 46 -11.03 -5.54 -8.01
N MET A 47 -10.54 -5.31 -6.78
CA MET A 47 -9.12 -5.22 -6.42
C MET A 47 -8.38 -4.09 -7.15
N GLU A 48 -9.02 -2.93 -7.32
CA GLU A 48 -8.53 -1.79 -8.10
C GLU A 48 -8.74 -0.46 -7.35
N TRP A 49 -7.96 0.58 -7.67
CA TRP A 49 -8.17 1.94 -7.15
C TRP A 49 -9.19 2.70 -8.00
N ASP A 50 -10.13 3.40 -7.36
CA ASP A 50 -11.08 4.26 -8.08
C ASP A 50 -10.32 5.42 -8.74
N GLY A 51 -10.40 5.51 -10.07
CA GLY A 51 -9.71 6.54 -10.86
C GLY A 51 -8.47 6.05 -11.61
N ASP A 52 -8.05 4.79 -11.40
CA ASP A 52 -7.12 4.09 -12.30
C ASP A 52 -7.95 3.49 -13.47
N ALA A 53 -8.38 4.34 -14.40
CA ALA A 53 -8.98 3.96 -15.69
C ALA A 53 -8.20 4.58 -16.85
#